data_AF-A0A3S4FCH7-F1
#
_entry.id   AF-A0A3S4FCH7-F1
#
_cell.length_a   1.000
_cell.length_b   1.000
_cell.length_c   1.000
_cell.angle_alpha   90.00
_cell.angle_beta   90.00
_cell.angle_gamma   90.00
#
_symmetry.space_group_name_H-M   'P 1'
#
loop_
_entity.id
_entity.type
_entity.pdbx_description
1 polymer ?
#
loop_
_entity_poly.entity_id
_entity_poly.type
_entity_poly.pdbx_seq_one_letter_code
_entity_poly.pdbx_strand_id
1 'polypeptide(L)' 'MVSTKLTDAREQQQRFEQDNRKRAARGLPQQPIDQNLLDALAAGLPDCSGVALGVDRLVMLALGAESLADVIAFTVDRA' A
#
# COMPACT_ATOMS: atom_id res chain seq x y z
N MET A 1 -7.60 6.73 2.63
CA MET A 1 -7.72 5.84 3.82
C MET A 1 -6.73 6.32 4.86
N VAL A 2 -7.18 6.69 6.06
CA VAL A 2 -6.33 7.14 7.18
C VAL A 2 -6.16 5.97 8.14
N SER A 3 -4.95 5.77 8.67
CA SER A 3 -4.67 4.74 9.67
C SER A 3 -3.56 5.21 10.62
N THR A 4 -3.72 4.92 11.91
CA THR A 4 -2.60 4.85 12.86
C THR A 4 -1.62 3.79 12.37
N LYS A 5 -0.31 4.04 12.50
CA LYS A 5 0.72 3.13 12.01
C LYS A 5 1.07 2.10 13.09
N LEU A 6 1.14 0.83 12.66
CA LEU A 6 1.66 -0.24 13.48
C LEU A 6 3.17 -0.05 13.64
N THR A 7 3.62 0.12 14.87
CA THR A 7 5.03 0.35 15.23
C THR A 7 5.74 -0.92 15.71
N ASP A 8 4.98 -1.97 16.09
CA ASP A 8 5.54 -3.25 16.54
C ASP A 8 6.06 -4.09 15.35
N ALA A 9 7.38 -4.26 15.30
CA ALA A 9 8.06 -5.04 14.26
C ALA A 9 7.67 -6.53 14.25
N ARG A 10 7.47 -7.16 15.42
CA ARG A 10 7.10 -8.57 15.51
C ARG A 10 5.68 -8.79 15.03
N GLU A 11 4.77 -7.91 15.41
CA GLU A 11 3.39 -7.96 14.92
C GLU A 11 3.35 -7.74 13.40
N GLN A 12 4.13 -6.78 12.89
CA GLN A 12 4.21 -6.53 11.45
C GLN A 12 4.77 -7.75 10.68
N GLN A 13 5.79 -8.42 11.22
CA GLN A 13 6.32 -9.66 10.65
C GLN A 13 5.26 -10.76 10.59
N GLN A 14 4.53 -10.99 11.68
CA GLN A 14 3.47 -12.00 11.73
C GLN A 14 2.37 -11.74 10.70
N ARG A 15 2.03 -10.46 10.46
CA ARG A 15 1.08 -10.05 9.42
C ARG A 15 1.59 -10.36 8.02
N PHE A 16 2.88 -10.09 7.73
CA PHE A 16 3.48 -10.46 6.45
C PHE A 16 3.46 -11.98 6.21
N GLU A 17 3.82 -12.78 7.22
CA GLU A 17 3.77 -14.24 7.12
C GLU A 17 2.34 -14.75 6.92
N GLN A 18 1.37 -14.13 7.61
CA GLN A 18 -0.06 -14.46 7.42
C GLN A 18 -0.51 -14.15 6.00
N ASP A 19 -0.10 -13.03 5.43
CA ASP A 19 -0.43 -12.66 4.06
C ASP A 19 0.19 -13.64 3.05
N ASN A 20 1.42 -14.08 3.26
CA ASN A 20 2.02 -15.13 2.44
C ASN A 20 1.28 -16.47 2.56
N ARG A 21 0.84 -16.87 3.75
CA ARG A 21 -0.03 -18.06 3.92
C ARG A 21 -1.35 -17.91 3.15
N LYS A 22 -2.00 -16.75 3.23
CA LYS A 22 -3.23 -16.45 2.46
C LYS A 22 -2.99 -16.49 0.95
N ARG A 23 -1.85 -15.96 0.49
CA ARG A 23 -1.47 -15.98 -0.93
C ARG A 23 -1.24 -17.40 -1.43
N ALA A 24 -0.48 -18.20 -0.69
CA ALA A 24 -0.24 -19.61 -1.01
C ALA A 24 -1.56 -20.41 -1.07
N ALA A 25 -2.46 -20.21 -0.10
CA ALA A 25 -3.78 -20.85 -0.10
C ALA A 25 -4.66 -20.45 -1.31
N ARG A 26 -4.39 -19.29 -1.93
CA ARG A 26 -5.06 -18.80 -3.15
C ARG A 26 -4.30 -19.12 -4.43
N GLY A 27 -3.23 -19.91 -4.37
CA GLY A 27 -2.38 -20.20 -5.54
C GLY A 27 -1.59 -19.00 -6.06
N LEU A 28 -1.45 -17.93 -5.26
CA LEU A 28 -0.69 -16.74 -5.62
C LEU A 28 0.77 -16.89 -5.18
N PRO A 29 1.73 -16.30 -5.93
CA PRO A 29 3.13 -16.32 -5.53
C PRO A 29 3.32 -15.61 -4.19
N GLN A 30 4.11 -16.20 -3.30
CA GLN A 30 4.53 -15.53 -2.07
C GLN A 30 5.39 -14.30 -2.39
N GLN A 31 5.40 -13.32 -1.50
CA GLN A 31 6.23 -12.13 -1.61
C GLN A 31 7.34 -12.18 -0.56
N PRO A 32 8.57 -11.78 -0.90
CA PRO A 32 9.63 -11.66 0.09
C PRO A 32 9.23 -10.64 1.15
N ILE A 33 9.55 -10.94 2.41
CA ILE A 33 9.33 -10.00 3.51
C ILE A 33 10.37 -8.87 3.40
N ASP A 34 9.93 -7.63 3.54
CA ASP A 34 10.82 -6.46 3.53
C ASP A 34 11.54 -6.34 4.88
N GLN A 35 12.78 -6.81 4.93
CA GLN A 35 13.58 -6.77 6.15
C GLN A 35 13.98 -5.35 6.53
N ASN A 36 14.15 -4.43 5.57
CA ASN A 36 14.52 -3.05 5.88
C ASN A 36 13.40 -2.34 6.64
N LEU A 37 12.14 -2.61 6.27
CA LEU A 37 10.99 -2.07 7.00
C LEU A 37 10.92 -2.64 8.42
N LEU A 38 11.14 -3.95 8.61
CA LEU A 38 11.14 -4.56 9.94
C LEU A 38 12.26 -4.01 10.82
N ASP A 39 13.46 -3.84 10.27
CA ASP A 39 14.61 -3.28 10.98
C ASP A 39 14.35 -1.81 11.36
N ALA A 40 13.71 -1.03 10.48
CA ALA A 40 13.32 0.34 10.78
C ALA A 40 12.26 0.43 11.90
N LEU A 41 11.27 -0.48 11.91
CA LEU A 41 10.29 -0.57 13.01
C LEU A 41 10.98 -0.96 14.33
N ALA A 42 11.92 -1.91 14.28
CA ALA A 42 12.68 -2.34 15.45
C ALA A 42 13.61 -1.25 16.00
N ALA A 43 14.13 -0.37 15.12
CA ALA A 43 14.91 0.81 15.52
C ALA A 43 14.05 1.90 16.21
N GLY A 44 12.73 1.82 16.09
CA GLY A 44 11.77 2.70 16.74
C GLY A 44 11.14 3.69 15.78
N LEU A 45 9.91 3.38 15.34
CA LEU A 45 9.04 4.33 14.66
C LEU A 45 8.17 5.05 15.71
N PRO A 46 8.22 6.38 15.84
CA PRO A 46 7.34 7.10 16.75
C PRO A 46 5.86 6.93 16.36
N ASP A 47 4.99 7.04 17.36
CA ASP A 47 3.54 7.00 17.14
C ASP A 47 3.12 8.06 16.12
N CYS A 48 2.55 7.58 15.02
CA CYS A 48 2.14 8.43 13.91
C CYS A 48 0.91 7.86 13.20
N SER A 49 0.26 8.71 12.41
CA SER A 49 -0.81 8.32 11.50
C SER A 49 -0.41 8.70 10.08
N GLY A 50 -0.88 7.91 9.11
CA GLY A 50 -0.63 8.19 7.70
C GLY A 50 -1.88 7.99 6.86
N VAL A 51 -1.93 8.73 5.75
CA VAL A 51 -3.01 8.69 4.77
C VAL A 51 -2.45 8.46 3.37
N ALA A 52 -3.12 7.63 2.60
CA ALA A 52 -2.91 7.55 1.16
C ALA A 52 -4.17 8.10 0.45
N LEU A 53 -3.94 8.98 -0.53
CA LEU A 53 -4.96 9.62 -1.36
C LEU A 53 -4.60 9.42 -2.84
N GLY A 54 -5.54 8.92 -3.64
CA GLY A 54 -5.35 8.79 -5.08
C GLY A 54 -5.58 10.14 -5.77
N VAL A 55 -4.51 10.81 -6.18
CA VAL A 55 -4.57 12.15 -6.79
C VAL A 55 -5.35 12.12 -8.11
N ASP A 56 -5.14 11.13 -8.97
CA ASP A 56 -5.86 11.03 -10.25
C ASP A 56 -7.37 10.90 -10.04
N ARG A 57 -7.79 10.11 -9.04
CA ARG A 57 -9.20 9.99 -8.66
C ARG A 57 -9.75 11.29 -8.08
N LEU A 58 -8.95 12.03 -7.31
CA LEU A 58 -9.35 13.35 -6.81
C LEU A 58 -9.58 14.31 -7.98
N VAL A 59 -8.67 14.36 -8.94
CA VAL A 59 -8.77 15.21 -10.14
C VAL A 59 -9.97 14.80 -10.99
N MET A 60 -10.16 13.49 -11.23
CA MET A 60 -11.30 12.94 -11.96
C MET A 60 -12.63 13.42 -11.37
N LEU A 61 -12.79 13.32 -10.04
CA LEU A 61 -13.99 13.81 -9.36
C LEU A 61 -14.12 15.34 -9.41
N ALA A 62 -13.02 16.07 -9.23
CA ALA A 62 -13.02 17.54 -9.25
C ALA A 62 -13.40 18.11 -10.62
N LEU A 63 -13.07 17.40 -11.70
CA LEU A 63 -13.40 17.77 -13.08
C LEU A 63 -14.70 17.14 -13.59
N GLY A 64 -15.36 16.28 -12.80
CA GLY A 64 -16.55 15.54 -13.22
C GLY A 64 -16.29 14.55 -14.36
N ALA A 65 -15.05 14.06 -14.49
CA ALA A 65 -14.68 13.08 -15.49
C ALA A 65 -15.21 11.68 -15.15
N GLU A 66 -15.47 10.86 -16.16
CA GLU A 66 -16.07 9.53 -15.99
C GLU A 66 -15.01 8.41 -15.92
N SER A 67 -13.79 8.67 -16.40
CA SER A 67 -12.69 7.71 -16.43
C SER A 67 -11.37 8.30 -15.95
N LEU A 68 -10.49 7.47 -15.40
CA LEU A 68 -9.11 7.84 -15.08
C LEU A 68 -8.32 8.24 -16.34
N ALA A 69 -8.68 7.66 -17.49
CA ALA A 69 -8.04 7.98 -18.77
C ALA A 69 -8.24 9.45 -19.17
N ASP A 70 -9.31 10.10 -18.71
CA ASP A 70 -9.62 11.48 -19.06
C ASP A 70 -8.74 12.49 -18.30
N VAL A 71 -8.04 12.04 -17.26
CA VAL A 71 -7.21 12.90 -16.39
C VAL A 71 -5.74 12.47 -16.33
N ILE A 72 -5.37 11.41 -17.03
CA ILE A 72 -3.98 10.94 -17.18
C ILE A 72 -3.50 11.31 -18.59
N ALA A 73 -2.38 12.05 -18.68
CA ALA A 73 -1.88 12.57 -19.95
C ALA A 73 -1.57 11.47 -21.00
N PHE A 74 -0.96 10.38 -20.55
CA PHE A 74 -0.66 9.19 -21.37
C PHE A 74 -1.03 7.96 -20.56
N THR A 75 -2.09 7.27 -20.95
CA THR A 75 -2.56 6.04 -20.30
C THR A 75 -1.61 4.89 -20.59
N VAL A 76 -1.75 3.77 -19.88
CA VAL A 76 -0.87 2.59 -20.05
C VAL A 76 -0.81 2.05 -21.50
N ASP A 77 -1.88 2.21 -22.28
CA ASP A 77 -1.96 1.85 -23.70
C ASP A 77 -1.31 2.86 -24.65
N ARG A 78 -0.91 4.03 -24.15
CA ARG A 78 -0.36 5.18 -24.91
C ARG A 78 0.89 5.80 -24.27
N ALA A 79 1.50 5.10 -23.32
CA ALA A 79 2.68 5.53 -22.57
C ALA A 79 3.95 5.47 -23.40
#